data_AF-A0A0L8IFF9-F1
#
_entry.id   AF-A0A0L8IFF9-F1
#
_cell.length_a   1.000
_cell.length_b   1.000
_cell.length_c   1.000
_cell.angle_alpha   90.00
_cell.angle_beta   90.00
_cell.angle_gamma   90.00
#
_symmetry.space_group_name_H-M   'P 1'
#
loop_
_entity.id
_entity.type
_entity.pdbx_description
1 polymer ?
#
loop_
_entity_poly.entity_id
_entity_poly.type
_entity_poly.pdbx_seq_one_letter_code
_entity_poly.pdbx_strand_id
1 'polypeptide(L)'
;MVEFTYGEIYLVEFSMMEFTVVEFIAVGSTAVEFAAGEFAVVEFAAVEFDAVGFAVVGFTSVEFAAVEFTAVDFTSVEFTGYQR
;
A
#
# COMPACT_ATOMS: atom_id res chain seq x y z
N MET A 1 -7.84 -10.75 1.18
CA MET A 1 -6.88 -11.32 0.22
C MET A 1 -6.99 -10.46 -1.02
N VAL A 2 -6.04 -9.56 -1.20
CA VAL A 2 -5.84 -8.85 -2.46
C VAL A 2 -4.40 -9.09 -2.87
N GLU A 3 -4.22 -9.85 -3.94
CA GLU A 3 -2.92 -10.18 -4.53
C GLU A 3 -2.77 -9.40 -5.84
N PHE A 4 -1.58 -8.86 -6.08
CA PHE A 4 -1.21 -8.35 -7.39
C PHE A 4 0.09 -8.97 -7.90
N THR A 5 0.00 -9.57 -9.09
CA THR A 5 1.05 -10.40 -9.68
C THR A 5 1.34 -9.94 -11.12
N TYR A 6 2.57 -9.46 -11.36
CA TYR A 6 3.14 -9.01 -12.64
C TYR A 6 2.26 -8.04 -13.46
N GLY A 7 2.50 -6.73 -13.32
CA GLY A 7 1.88 -5.72 -14.19
C GLY A 7 2.31 -4.28 -13.92
N GLU A 8 2.03 -3.41 -14.89
CA GLU A 8 2.14 -1.96 -14.77
C GLU A 8 0.74 -1.36 -14.62
N ILE A 9 0.55 -0.44 -13.67
CA ILE A 9 -0.72 0.23 -13.40
C ILE A 9 -0.52 1.75 -13.39
N TYR A 10 -1.43 2.52 -13.98
CA TYR A 10 -1.26 3.98 -14.08
C TYR A 10 -1.89 4.74 -12.91
N LEU A 11 -3.08 4.34 -12.46
CA LEU A 11 -3.77 4.97 -11.33
C LEU A 11 -4.67 3.94 -10.64
N VAL A 12 -4.55 3.84 -9.31
CA VAL A 12 -5.40 2.98 -8.49
C VAL A 12 -5.93 3.79 -7.31
N GLU A 13 -7.25 3.83 -7.18
CA GLU A 13 -7.94 4.49 -6.07
C GLU A 13 -8.69 3.47 -5.23
N PHE A 14 -8.53 3.61 -3.93
CA PHE A 14 -9.15 2.78 -2.92
C PHE A 14 -9.96 3.66 -1.96
N SER A 15 -11.23 3.33 -1.74
CA SER A 15 -12.15 4.12 -0.91
C SER A 15 -12.98 3.25 0.03
N MET A 16 -13.04 3.63 1.31
CA MET A 16 -13.92 3.06 2.35
C MET A 16 -13.90 1.52 2.41
N MET A 17 -12.79 0.95 2.88
CA MET A 17 -12.53 -0.49 2.80
C MET A 17 -11.81 -1.07 4.02
N GLU A 18 -12.04 -2.35 4.27
CA GLU A 18 -11.35 -3.14 5.28
C GLU A 18 -10.70 -4.37 4.62
N PHE A 19 -9.40 -4.54 4.78
CA PHE A 19 -8.67 -5.69 4.26
C PHE A 19 -7.93 -6.46 5.35
N THR A 20 -8.09 -7.79 5.34
CA THR A 20 -7.35 -8.66 6.26
C THR A 20 -5.93 -8.95 5.78
N VAL A 21 -5.74 -9.18 4.48
CA VAL A 21 -4.42 -9.51 3.89
C VAL A 21 -4.33 -8.92 2.48
N VAL A 22 -3.23 -8.22 2.20
CA VAL A 22 -2.86 -7.65 0.89
C VAL A 22 -1.40 -7.96 0.59
N GLU A 23 -1.10 -8.43 -0.63
CA GLU A 23 0.25 -8.81 -1.08
C GLU A 23 0.55 -8.25 -2.48
N PHE A 24 1.75 -7.67 -2.65
CA PHE A 24 2.29 -7.19 -3.92
C PHE A 24 3.66 -7.84 -4.18
N ILE A 25 3.86 -8.50 -5.33
CA ILE A 25 5.07 -9.31 -5.58
C ILE A 25 5.98 -8.77 -6.71
N ALA A 26 5.41 -8.07 -7.68
CA ALA A 26 6.15 -7.42 -8.77
C ALA A 26 5.20 -6.49 -9.52
N VAL A 27 5.01 -5.28 -9.01
CA VAL A 27 4.07 -4.29 -9.57
C VAL A 27 4.78 -2.94 -9.73
N GLY A 28 4.66 -2.34 -10.91
CA GLY A 28 5.02 -0.94 -11.14
C GLY A 28 3.76 -0.08 -11.17
N SER A 29 3.74 1.06 -10.49
CA SER A 29 2.57 1.94 -10.49
C SER A 29 2.89 3.43 -10.51
N THR A 30 2.17 4.22 -11.31
CA THR A 30 2.39 5.67 -11.38
C THR A 30 1.70 6.43 -10.24
N ALA A 31 0.50 6.03 -9.84
CA ALA A 31 -0.18 6.66 -8.71
C ALA A 31 -1.08 5.67 -7.95
N VAL A 32 -1.03 5.71 -6.62
CA VAL A 32 -1.97 4.97 -5.76
C VAL A 32 -2.51 5.87 -4.66
N GLU A 33 -3.83 5.90 -4.48
CA GLU A 33 -4.47 6.68 -3.42
C GLU A 33 -5.36 5.82 -2.53
N PHE A 34 -5.21 6.01 -1.22
CA PHE A 34 -6.01 5.35 -0.19
C PHE A 34 -6.81 6.36 0.62
N ALA A 35 -8.15 6.23 0.58
CA ALA A 35 -9.09 7.05 1.33
C ALA A 35 -9.92 6.21 2.30
N ALA A 36 -9.81 6.50 3.61
CA ALA A 36 -10.57 5.86 4.69
C ALA A 36 -10.52 4.32 4.63
N GLY A 37 -9.54 3.69 5.29
CA GLY A 37 -9.50 2.23 5.36
C GLY A 37 -8.64 1.64 6.47
N GLU A 38 -8.85 0.35 6.73
CA GLU A 38 -8.11 -0.43 7.72
C GLU A 38 -7.52 -1.69 7.10
N PHE A 39 -6.25 -1.94 7.37
CA PHE A 39 -5.49 -3.10 6.88
C PHE A 39 -4.90 -3.87 8.06
N ALA A 40 -5.20 -5.17 8.14
CA ALA A 40 -4.61 -6.00 9.18
C ALA A 40 -3.17 -6.42 8.82
N VAL A 41 -2.94 -6.96 7.62
CA VAL A 41 -1.61 -7.40 7.15
C VAL A 41 -1.36 -6.93 5.72
N VAL A 42 -0.18 -6.33 5.49
CA VAL A 42 0.28 -5.90 4.15
C VAL A 42 1.72 -6.32 3.92
N GLU A 43 1.98 -6.98 2.80
CA GLU A 43 3.32 -7.43 2.40
C GLU A 43 3.69 -6.89 1.00
N PHE A 44 4.90 -6.34 0.87
CA PHE A 44 5.43 -5.87 -0.41
C PHE A 44 6.78 -6.51 -0.74
N ALA A 45 6.85 -7.14 -1.90
CA ALA A 45 8.07 -7.63 -2.52
C ALA A 45 8.26 -6.95 -3.88
N ALA A 46 9.43 -6.31 -4.08
CA ALA A 46 9.85 -5.68 -5.33
C ALA A 46 8.77 -4.80 -6.01
N VAL A 47 8.41 -3.69 -5.36
CA VAL A 47 7.36 -2.78 -5.84
C VAL A 47 7.91 -1.37 -6.02
N GLU A 48 7.59 -0.72 -7.13
CA GLU A 48 7.98 0.68 -7.40
C GLU A 48 6.74 1.53 -7.64
N PHE A 49 6.63 2.64 -6.93
CA PHE A 49 5.54 3.61 -7.03
C PHE A 49 6.08 5.00 -7.34
N ASP A 50 5.54 5.68 -8.36
CA ASP A 50 5.91 7.09 -8.60
C ASP A 50 5.24 8.03 -7.58
N ALA A 51 3.98 7.79 -7.23
CA ALA A 51 3.26 8.61 -6.26
C ALA A 51 2.30 7.77 -5.41
N VAL A 52 2.27 8.03 -4.10
CA VAL A 52 1.29 7.41 -3.19
C VAL A 52 0.68 8.44 -2.23
N GLY A 53 -0.65 8.42 -2.10
CA GLY A 53 -1.40 9.30 -1.21
C GLY A 53 -2.21 8.53 -0.16
N PHE A 54 -2.15 8.96 1.11
CA PHE A 54 -2.94 8.41 2.21
C PHE A 54 -3.73 9.51 2.94
N ALA A 55 -5.06 9.36 2.99
CA ALA A 55 -5.92 10.33 3.69
C ALA A 55 -6.21 9.95 5.15
N VAL A 56 -6.80 8.78 5.37
CA VAL A 56 -7.13 8.23 6.70
C VAL A 56 -6.96 6.72 6.60
N VAL A 57 -5.83 6.18 7.02
CA VAL A 57 -5.54 4.74 6.88
C VAL A 57 -4.90 4.17 8.14
N GLY A 58 -5.41 3.03 8.62
CA GLY A 58 -4.83 2.27 9.73
C GLY A 58 -4.20 0.96 9.27
N PHE A 59 -2.99 0.65 9.73
CA PHE A 59 -2.31 -0.62 9.48
C PHE A 59 -1.99 -1.34 10.80
N THR A 60 -2.21 -2.66 10.85
CA THR A 60 -1.91 -3.51 12.02
C THR A 60 -0.61 -4.33 11.90
N SER A 61 -0.11 -4.52 10.68
CA SER A 61 1.24 -5.01 10.41
C SER A 61 1.62 -4.76 8.96
N VAL A 62 2.89 -4.40 8.71
CA VAL A 62 3.42 -4.18 7.36
C VAL A 62 4.81 -4.77 7.24
N GLU A 63 5.08 -5.52 6.17
CA GLU A 63 6.40 -6.06 5.83
C GLU A 63 6.88 -5.58 4.45
N PHE A 64 8.15 -5.20 4.35
CA PHE A 64 8.77 -4.69 3.12
C PHE A 64 10.06 -5.44 2.79
N ALA A 65 10.17 -6.02 1.60
CA ALA A 65 11.41 -6.65 1.12
C ALA A 65 12.19 -5.75 0.13
N ALA A 66 11.48 -5.02 -0.74
CA ALA A 66 12.05 -4.02 -1.64
C ALA A 66 10.91 -3.13 -2.16
N VAL A 67 10.84 -1.87 -1.70
CA VAL A 67 9.86 -0.90 -2.18
C VAL A 67 10.50 0.45 -2.44
N GLU A 68 10.25 1.03 -3.61
CA GLU A 68 10.66 2.39 -3.95
C GLU A 68 9.42 3.29 -4.14
N PHE A 69 9.45 4.46 -3.52
CA PHE A 69 8.44 5.51 -3.71
C PHE A 69 9.13 6.79 -4.17
N THR A 70 8.67 7.39 -5.28
CA THR A 70 9.20 8.68 -5.76
C THR A 70 8.54 9.86 -5.04
N ALA A 71 7.25 9.79 -4.75
CA ALA A 71 6.50 10.79 -4.00
C ALA A 71 5.50 10.15 -3.03
N VAL A 72 5.37 10.69 -1.82
CA VAL A 72 4.39 10.23 -0.84
C VAL A 72 3.74 11.40 -0.11
N ASP A 73 2.41 11.39 -0.04
CA ASP A 73 1.59 12.38 0.67
C ASP A 73 0.74 11.72 1.77
N PHE A 74 0.72 12.32 2.96
CA PHE A 74 0.00 11.79 4.13
C PHE A 74 -0.88 12.88 4.77
N THR A 75 -2.15 12.57 5.01
CA THR A 75 -3.08 13.41 5.80
C THR A 75 -3.33 12.82 7.19
N SER A 76 -3.47 11.49 7.30
CA SER A 76 -3.61 10.76 8.57
C SER A 76 -3.32 9.28 8.34
N VAL A 77 -2.26 8.76 8.97
CA VAL A 77 -1.91 7.33 8.94
C VAL A 77 -1.50 6.84 10.31
N GLU A 78 -2.03 5.69 10.70
CA GLU A 78 -1.70 5.01 11.95
C GLU A 78 -1.09 3.64 11.66
N PHE A 79 0.07 3.35 12.26
CA PHE A 79 0.71 2.04 12.21
C PHE A 79 0.77 1.46 13.62
N THR A 80 0.31 0.23 13.74
CA THR A 80 0.62 -0.64 14.87
C THR A 80 1.34 -1.84 14.25
N GLY A 81 2.53 -2.23 14.73
CA GLY A 81 3.31 -3.30 14.10
C GLY A 81 4.83 -3.19 14.34
N TYR A 82 5.51 -4.33 14.50
CA TYR A 82 6.93 -4.44 14.85
C TYR A 82 7.80 -4.43 13.58
N GLN A 83 8.88 -3.65 13.58
CA GLN A 83 9.79 -3.48 12.43
C GLN A 83 10.90 -4.54 12.41
N ARG A 84 11.28 -4.98 11.20
CA ARG A 84 12.64 -5.41 10.89
C ARG A 84 13.15 -4.61 9.70
#